data_AF-A0A9Q9MA57-F1
#
_entry.id   AF-A0A9Q9MA57-F1
#
_cell.length_a   1.000
_cell.length_b   1.000
_cell.length_c   1.000
_cell.angle_alpha   90.00
_cell.angle_beta   90.00
_cell.angle_gamma   90.00
#
_symmetry.space_group_name_H-M   'P 1'
#
loop_
_entity.id
_entity.type
_entity.pdbx_description
1 polymer ?
#
loop_
_entity_poly.entity_id
_entity_poly.type
_entity_poly.pdbx_seq_one_letter_code
_entity_poly.pdbx_strand_id
1 'polypeptide(L)'
;MTIDEFLAWEVQQPGRYEFLDGQPVPLEGSTQGRSLLISDIAAILRPTVRGTGMRVLINFRVRVGDEVRYPAVVIDAGPYVADALEPSQPYAVIDVDRPRDWSALPDVRYLSLKTGDDPEEVLTFISARTK
;
A
#
# COMPACT_ATOMS: atom_id res chain seq x y z
N MET A 1 -5.79 -14.56 -17.81
CA MET A 1 -4.49 -14.54 -17.14
C MET A 1 -4.73 -14.84 -15.67
N THR A 2 -3.96 -15.71 -15.04
CA THR A 2 -3.98 -15.91 -13.59
C THR A 2 -3.10 -14.86 -12.90
N ILE A 3 -3.19 -14.71 -11.57
CA ILE A 3 -2.26 -13.84 -10.83
C ILE A 3 -0.82 -14.29 -11.04
N ASP A 4 -0.52 -15.59 -10.99
CA ASP A 4 0.85 -16.07 -11.13
C ASP A 4 1.41 -15.81 -12.54
N GLU A 5 0.58 -15.97 -13.57
CA GLU A 5 0.92 -15.57 -14.94
C GLU A 5 1.15 -14.05 -15.04
N PHE A 6 0.31 -13.26 -14.38
CA PHE A 6 0.47 -11.80 -14.31
C PHE A 6 1.78 -11.41 -13.65
N LEU A 7 2.13 -12.01 -12.51
CA LEU A 7 3.34 -11.69 -11.78
C LEU A 7 4.60 -12.06 -12.58
N ALA A 8 4.60 -13.22 -13.25
CA ALA A 8 5.69 -13.63 -14.13
C ALA A 8 5.84 -12.69 -15.34
N TRP A 9 4.73 -12.17 -15.86
CA TRP A 9 4.71 -11.20 -16.93
C TRP A 9 5.15 -9.79 -16.48
N GLU A 10 4.69 -9.32 -15.31
CA GLU A 10 4.96 -7.98 -14.77
C GLU A 10 6.47 -7.74 -14.58
N VAL A 11 7.21 -8.74 -14.09
CA VAL A 11 8.67 -8.66 -13.88
C VAL A 11 9.44 -8.34 -15.16
N GLN A 12 8.86 -8.63 -16.34
CA GLN A 12 9.49 -8.38 -17.65
C GLN A 12 9.13 -7.01 -18.22
N GLN A 13 8.22 -6.27 -17.58
CA GLN A 13 7.73 -5.00 -18.11
C GLN A 13 8.62 -3.82 -17.70
N PRO A 14 8.74 -2.78 -18.54
CA PRO A 14 9.52 -1.58 -18.20
C PRO A 14 8.85 -0.74 -17.08
N GLY A 15 7.59 -0.99 -16.77
CA GLY A 15 6.82 -0.28 -15.76
C GLY A 15 6.03 -1.24 -14.87
N ARG A 16 5.38 -0.69 -13.85
CA ARG A 16 4.51 -1.46 -12.96
C ARG A 16 3.10 -1.53 -13.49
N TYR A 17 2.44 -2.63 -13.18
CA TYR A 17 1.06 -2.88 -13.57
C TYR A 17 0.27 -3.32 -12.35
N GLU A 18 -1.02 -3.02 -12.32
CA GLU A 18 -1.96 -3.66 -11.41
C GLU A 18 -2.65 -4.80 -12.14
N PHE A 19 -3.17 -5.75 -11.39
CA PHE A 19 -4.02 -6.81 -11.94
C PHE A 19 -5.42 -6.62 -11.38
N LEU A 20 -6.32 -6.10 -12.23
CA LEU A 20 -7.68 -5.74 -11.86
C LEU A 20 -8.64 -6.46 -12.80
N ASP A 21 -9.69 -7.07 -12.26
CA ASP A 21 -10.71 -7.78 -13.05
C ASP A 21 -10.14 -8.76 -14.11
N GLY A 22 -9.04 -9.43 -13.78
CA GLY A 22 -8.40 -10.40 -14.66
C GLY A 22 -7.49 -9.80 -15.75
N GLN A 23 -7.17 -8.50 -15.70
CA GLN A 23 -6.40 -7.78 -16.71
C GLN A 23 -5.23 -6.97 -16.11
N PRO A 24 -4.08 -6.90 -16.81
CA PRO A 24 -3.00 -5.99 -16.45
C PRO A 24 -3.37 -4.55 -16.81
N VAL A 25 -3.33 -3.65 -15.83
CA VAL A 25 -3.59 -2.22 -15.97
C VAL A 25 -2.32 -1.45 -15.64
N PRO A 26 -1.79 -0.57 -16.51
CA PRO A 26 -0.61 0.22 -16.19
C PRO A 26 -0.80 1.02 -14.90
N LEU A 27 0.17 0.96 -13.99
CA LEU A 27 0.16 1.78 -12.80
C LEU A 27 0.40 3.24 -13.21
N GLU A 28 -0.60 4.09 -13.02
CA GLU A 28 -0.47 5.51 -13.35
C GLU A 28 0.71 6.16 -12.62
N GLY A 29 1.41 7.04 -13.32
CA GLY A 29 2.48 7.85 -12.75
C GLY A 29 1.99 8.71 -11.60
N SER A 30 2.90 9.07 -10.70
CA SER A 30 2.58 9.94 -9.56
C SER A 30 2.83 11.40 -9.92
N THR A 31 1.89 12.30 -9.60
CA THR A 31 2.13 13.75 -9.66
C THR A 31 3.11 14.17 -8.56
N GLN A 32 3.66 15.39 -8.65
CA GLN A 32 4.53 15.91 -7.59
C GLN A 32 3.78 16.03 -6.25
N GLY A 33 2.55 16.55 -6.27
CA GLY A 33 1.71 16.70 -5.07
C GLY A 33 1.43 15.36 -4.39
N ARG A 34 1.02 14.36 -5.18
CA ARG A 34 0.80 12.99 -4.67
C ARG A 34 2.08 12.41 -4.08
N SER A 35 3.22 12.59 -4.75
CA SER A 35 4.51 12.05 -4.29
C SER A 35 4.98 12.70 -2.99
N LEU A 36 4.76 14.01 -2.83
CA LEU A 36 5.05 14.74 -1.59
C LEU A 36 4.18 14.23 -0.44
N LEU A 37 2.86 14.13 -0.65
CA LEU A 37 1.95 13.64 0.39
C LEU A 37 2.30 12.22 0.84
N ILE A 38 2.63 11.31 -0.09
CA ILE A 38 3.08 9.95 0.24
C ILE A 38 4.37 9.97 1.07
N SER A 39 5.31 10.87 0.74
CA SER A 39 6.55 11.04 1.49
C SER A 39 6.29 11.55 2.91
N ASP A 40 5.40 12.51 3.08
CA ASP A 40 5.03 13.09 4.38
C ASP A 40 4.34 12.06 5.27
N ILE A 41 3.38 11.31 4.72
CA ILE A 41 2.74 10.16 5.40
C ILE A 41 3.80 9.19 5.91
N ALA A 42 4.76 8.79 5.05
CA ALA A 42 5.81 7.87 5.47
C ALA A 42 6.74 8.47 6.53
N ALA A 43 7.05 9.77 6.44
CA ALA A 43 7.89 10.47 7.41
C ALA A 43 7.25 10.50 8.80
N ILE A 44 5.92 10.66 8.87
CA ILE A 44 5.15 10.69 10.12
C ILE A 44 4.93 9.27 10.69
N LEU A 45 4.72 8.27 9.83
CA LEU A 45 4.47 6.89 10.27
C LEU A 45 5.73 6.18 10.78
N ARG A 46 6.89 6.41 10.16
CA ARG A 46 8.14 5.69 10.48
C ARG A 46 8.58 5.82 11.95
N PRO A 47 8.54 7.01 12.59
CA PRO A 47 8.81 7.12 14.02
C PRO A 47 7.80 6.34 14.86
N THR A 48 6.52 6.36 14.48
CA THR A 48 5.42 5.75 15.23
C THR A 48 5.50 4.22 15.27
N VAL A 49 5.99 3.58 14.20
CA VAL A 49 6.17 2.12 14.15
C VAL A 49 7.52 1.66 14.70
N ARG A 50 8.41 2.58 15.11
CA ARG A 50 9.74 2.21 15.59
C ARG A 50 9.63 1.39 16.88
N GLY A 51 10.25 0.21 16.89
CA GLY A 51 10.26 -0.69 18.05
C GLY A 51 9.01 -1.56 18.19
N THR A 52 7.99 -1.41 17.34
CA THR A 52 6.79 -2.26 17.37
C THR A 52 6.94 -3.56 16.57
N GLY A 53 7.99 -3.65 15.75
CA GLY A 53 8.18 -4.72 14.78
C GLY A 53 7.53 -4.46 13.42
N MET A 54 6.60 -3.49 13.33
CA MET A 54 5.92 -3.11 12.09
C MET A 54 6.82 -2.26 11.18
N ARG A 55 6.51 -2.22 9.88
CA ARG A 55 7.24 -1.43 8.87
C ARG A 55 6.30 -0.70 7.94
N VAL A 56 6.78 0.46 7.48
CA VAL A 56 6.11 1.27 6.46
C VAL A 56 6.73 0.95 5.10
N LEU A 57 5.91 0.43 4.18
CA LEU A 57 6.27 0.10 2.80
C LEU A 57 5.55 1.08 1.86
N ILE A 58 6.27 1.67 0.91
CA ILE A 58 5.73 2.69 -0.01
C ILE A 58 5.60 2.08 -1.40
N ASN A 59 4.45 2.28 -2.06
CA ASN A 59 4.17 1.72 -3.39
C ASN A 59 4.53 0.23 -3.44
N PHE A 60 4.13 -0.55 -2.44
CA PHE A 60 4.48 -1.96 -2.34
C PHE A 60 3.30 -2.82 -2.75
N ARG A 61 3.57 -3.96 -3.40
CA ARG A 61 2.53 -4.80 -3.98
C ARG A 61 1.68 -5.44 -2.89
N VAL A 62 0.36 -5.45 -3.10
CA VAL A 62 -0.60 -6.11 -2.20
C VAL A 62 -1.56 -6.95 -3.03
N ARG A 63 -1.74 -8.21 -2.64
CA ARG A 63 -2.75 -9.10 -3.22
C ARG A 63 -4.07 -8.90 -2.48
N VAL A 64 -5.16 -8.69 -3.22
CA VAL A 64 -6.50 -8.44 -2.68
C VAL A 64 -7.49 -9.36 -3.40
N GLY A 65 -7.81 -10.50 -2.79
CA GLY A 65 -8.57 -11.54 -3.49
C GLY A 65 -7.85 -11.99 -4.76
N ASP A 66 -8.54 -11.85 -5.91
CA ASP A 66 -8.01 -12.19 -7.24
C ASP A 66 -7.28 -11.03 -7.94
N GLU A 67 -6.96 -9.96 -7.20
CA GLU A 67 -6.30 -8.77 -7.73
C GLU A 67 -4.92 -8.53 -7.12
N VAL A 68 -4.13 -7.74 -7.84
CA VAL A 68 -2.83 -7.23 -7.40
C VAL A 68 -2.83 -5.71 -7.53
N ARG A 69 -2.56 -5.01 -6.44
CA ARG A 69 -2.61 -3.54 -6.37
C ARG A 69 -1.35 -2.96 -5.74
N TYR A 70 -1.06 -1.71 -6.05
CA TYR A 70 0.01 -0.90 -5.47
C TYR A 70 -0.59 0.32 -4.75
N PRO A 71 -0.96 0.20 -3.46
CA PRO A 71 -1.35 1.33 -2.63
C PRO A 71 -0.18 2.30 -2.43
N ALA A 72 -0.49 3.53 -2.06
CA ALA A 72 0.53 4.51 -1.70
C ALA A 72 1.43 4.03 -0.53
N VAL A 73 0.82 3.55 0.55
CA VAL A 73 1.53 3.09 1.75
C VAL A 73 0.86 1.84 2.33
N VAL A 74 1.66 0.89 2.79
CA VAL A 74 1.26 -0.27 3.58
C VAL A 74 2.04 -0.27 4.89
N ILE A 75 1.37 -0.56 6.00
CA ILE A 75 2.02 -0.93 7.25
C ILE A 75 1.97 -2.45 7.34
N ASP A 76 3.12 -3.13 7.32
CA ASP A 76 3.24 -4.57 7.49
C ASP A 76 3.66 -4.89 8.93
N ALA A 77 2.90 -5.74 9.61
CA ALA A 77 3.18 -6.22 10.96
C ALA A 77 3.97 -7.53 10.98
N GLY A 78 4.22 -8.13 9.81
CA GLY A 78 4.90 -9.41 9.73
C GLY A 78 6.43 -9.33 9.84
N PRO A 79 7.12 -10.50 9.85
CA PRO A 79 8.57 -10.58 10.01
C PRO A 79 9.35 -9.92 8.87
N TYR A 80 10.65 -9.69 9.06
CA TYR A 80 11.51 -9.12 8.00
C TYR A 80 12.01 -10.21 7.10
N VAL A 81 11.66 -10.08 5.83
CA VAL A 81 12.08 -10.96 4.75
C VAL A 81 12.56 -10.03 3.64
N ALA A 82 13.87 -10.01 3.40
CA ALA A 82 14.51 -8.99 2.57
C ALA A 82 14.09 -9.06 1.09
N ASP A 83 13.73 -10.24 0.63
CA ASP A 83 13.31 -10.59 -0.73
C ASP A 83 11.78 -10.76 -0.86
N ALA A 84 11.01 -10.41 0.18
CA ALA A 84 9.57 -10.42 0.10
C ALA A 84 9.09 -9.43 -0.97
N LEU A 85 8.12 -9.89 -1.78
CA LEU A 85 7.46 -9.08 -2.80
C LEU A 85 6.03 -8.68 -2.41
N GLU A 86 5.54 -9.17 -1.27
CA GLU A 86 4.20 -8.93 -0.73
C GLU A 86 4.29 -8.82 0.80
N PRO A 87 3.43 -8.01 1.45
CA PRO A 87 3.40 -7.94 2.90
C PRO A 87 2.95 -9.28 3.46
N SER A 88 3.60 -9.70 4.55
CA SER A 88 3.28 -11.01 5.16
C SER A 88 2.13 -10.92 6.16
N GLN A 89 1.92 -9.77 6.78
CA GLN A 89 0.79 -9.49 7.66
C GLN A 89 0.41 -7.99 7.55
N PRO A 90 -0.29 -7.58 6.47
CA PRO A 90 -0.71 -6.20 6.33
C PRO A 90 -1.57 -5.78 7.53
N TYR A 91 -1.25 -4.64 8.13
CA TYR A 91 -1.95 -4.04 9.26
C TYR A 91 -2.82 -2.86 8.83
N ALA A 92 -2.28 -2.02 7.96
CA ALA A 92 -3.00 -0.88 7.42
C ALA A 92 -2.56 -0.56 5.99
N VAL A 93 -3.48 -0.02 5.20
CA VAL A 93 -3.25 0.50 3.85
C VAL A 93 -3.68 1.96 3.82
N ILE A 94 -2.83 2.83 3.30
CA ILE A 94 -3.17 4.23 3.04
C ILE A 94 -3.00 4.46 1.56
N ASP A 95 -4.02 5.00 0.91
CA ASP A 95 -3.99 5.34 -0.50
C ASP A 95 -4.15 6.84 -0.72
N VAL A 96 -3.63 7.33 -1.85
CA VAL A 96 -3.66 8.75 -2.19
C VAL A 96 -4.16 8.93 -3.61
N ASP A 97 -5.17 9.78 -3.78
CA ASP A 97 -5.84 10.11 -5.06
C ASP A 97 -6.40 8.90 -5.81
N ARG A 98 -6.55 7.77 -5.13
CA ARG A 98 -7.03 6.50 -5.68
C ARG A 98 -8.12 5.95 -4.76
N PRO A 99 -9.40 6.22 -5.04
CA PRO A 99 -10.49 5.69 -4.23
C PRO A 99 -10.64 4.19 -4.52
N ARG A 100 -9.97 3.36 -3.73
CA ARG A 100 -9.98 1.90 -3.86
C ARG A 100 -10.58 1.25 -2.62
N ASP A 101 -11.35 0.19 -2.84
CA ASP A 101 -11.92 -0.60 -1.76
C ASP A 101 -10.94 -1.68 -1.30
N TRP A 102 -10.46 -1.58 -0.07
CA TRP A 102 -9.56 -2.55 0.54
C TRP A 102 -10.28 -3.53 1.50
N SER A 103 -11.61 -3.49 1.54
CA SER A 103 -12.43 -4.31 2.46
C SER A 103 -12.26 -5.83 2.28
N ALA A 104 -11.80 -6.27 1.11
CA ALA A 104 -11.47 -7.67 0.84
C ALA A 104 -10.19 -8.15 1.55
N LEU A 105 -9.38 -7.26 2.12
CA LEU A 105 -8.27 -7.63 3.00
C LEU A 105 -8.77 -7.88 4.43
N PRO A 106 -8.64 -9.11 4.97
CA PRO A 106 -9.10 -9.41 6.32
C PRO A 106 -8.29 -8.66 7.37
N ASP A 107 -8.97 -8.09 8.36
CA ASP A 107 -8.36 -7.41 9.52
C ASP A 107 -7.42 -6.23 9.19
N VAL A 108 -7.46 -5.73 7.96
CA VAL A 108 -6.68 -4.56 7.50
C VAL A 108 -7.49 -3.28 7.66
N ARG A 109 -6.85 -2.25 8.23
CA ARG A 109 -7.40 -0.90 8.21
C ARG A 109 -7.10 -0.25 6.86
N TYR A 110 -8.02 0.53 6.31
CA TYR A 110 -7.68 1.36 5.16
C TYR A 110 -8.17 2.80 5.27
N LEU A 111 -7.37 3.71 4.74
CA LEU A 111 -7.64 5.15 4.66
C LEU A 111 -7.31 5.64 3.25
N SER A 112 -8.19 6.47 2.69
CA SER A 112 -7.96 7.12 1.40
C SER A 112 -7.86 8.62 1.63
N LEU A 113 -6.74 9.19 1.23
CA LEU A 113 -6.47 10.63 1.24
C LEU A 113 -6.43 11.16 -0.19
N LYS A 114 -6.54 12.48 -0.32
CA LYS A 114 -6.37 13.22 -1.56
C LYS A 114 -5.20 14.17 -1.41
N THR A 115 -4.56 14.51 -2.53
CA THR A 115 -3.55 15.57 -2.55
C THR A 115 -4.14 16.85 -1.95
N GLY A 116 -3.47 17.38 -0.91
CA GLY A 116 -3.92 18.56 -0.15
C GLY A 116 -4.55 18.23 1.20
N ASP A 117 -4.88 16.97 1.47
CA ASP A 117 -5.32 16.52 2.79
C ASP A 117 -4.16 16.55 3.79
N ASP A 118 -4.50 16.62 5.07
CA ASP A 118 -3.52 16.66 6.16
C ASP A 118 -2.90 15.26 6.38
N PRO A 119 -1.58 15.08 6.21
CA PRO A 119 -0.95 13.79 6.44
C PRO A 119 -1.05 13.33 7.90
N GLU A 120 -1.31 14.19 8.88
CA GLU A 120 -1.50 13.78 10.29
C GLU A 120 -2.77 12.95 10.52
N GLU A 121 -3.74 12.97 9.59
CA GLU A 121 -4.93 12.10 9.65
C GLU A 121 -4.55 10.62 9.77
N VAL A 122 -3.40 10.21 9.20
CA VAL A 122 -2.91 8.83 9.30
C VAL A 122 -2.58 8.44 10.74
N LEU A 123 -2.13 9.36 11.58
CA LEU A 123 -1.81 9.09 12.99
C LEU A 123 -3.07 8.82 13.81
N THR A 124 -4.12 9.59 13.57
CA THR A 124 -5.41 9.40 14.22
C THR A 124 -6.00 8.04 13.81
N PHE A 125 -5.90 7.72 12.52
CA PHE A 125 -6.39 6.48 11.94
C PHE A 125 -5.67 5.22 12.49
N ILE A 126 -4.34 5.23 12.61
CA ILE A 126 -3.60 4.08 13.17
C ILE A 126 -3.80 3.95 14.69
N SER A 127 -4.01 5.07 15.40
CA SER A 127 -4.16 5.11 16.86
C SER A 127 -5.54 4.64 17.36
N ALA A 128 -6.55 4.58 16.47
CA ALA A 128 -7.92 4.15 16.80
C ALA A 128 -8.06 2.64 17.13
N ARG A 129 -6.99 1.93 17.49
CA ARG A 129 -7.03 0.59 18.15
C ARG A 129 -6.25 0.52 19.46
N THR A 130 -5.57 1.60 19.85
CA THR A 130 -4.69 1.64 21.03
C THR A 130 -5.38 2.21 22.27
N LYS A 131 -6.71 2.36 22.24
CA LYS A 131 -7.58 2.61 23.39
C LYS A 131 -8.64 1.53 23.47
#